data_AF-A0A2J8SDY5-F1
#
_entry.id   AF-A0A2J8SDY5-F1
#
_cell.length_a   1.000
_cell.length_b   1.000
_cell.length_c   1.000
_cell.angle_alpha   90.00
_cell.angle_beta   90.00
_cell.angle_gamma   90.00
#
_symmetry.space_group_name_H-M   'P 1'
#
loop_
_entity.id
_entity.type
_entity.pdbx_description
1 polymer ?
#
loop_
_entity_poly.entity_id
_entity_poly.type
_entity_poly.pdbx_seq_one_letter_code
_entity_poly.pdbx_strand_id
1 'polypeptide(L)' 'VTERATYIGTSNWSGNYFTETAGTSLLVTQNGRGGLRSQLEAIFLRDWDSPYSHDLDTSADSVGNACRLL' A
#
# COMPACT_ATOMS: atom_id res chain seq x y z
N VAL A 1 1.53 -3.57 2.21
CA VAL A 1 2.23 -4.34 3.28
C VAL A 1 1.16 -4.90 4.21
N THR A 2 1.26 -6.15 4.65
CA THR A 2 0.30 -6.76 5.61
C THR A 2 0.95 -6.90 6.97
N GLU A 3 0.33 -7.55 7.96
CA GLU A 3 0.88 -7.88 9.29
C GLU A 3 1.88 -9.04 9.28
N ARG A 4 2.02 -9.76 8.15
CA ARG A 4 2.90 -10.94 8.07
C ARG A 4 3.84 -10.94 6.87
N ALA A 5 3.51 -10.21 5.81
CA ALA A 5 4.29 -10.22 4.58
C ALA A 5 4.32 -8.85 3.92
N THR A 6 5.26 -8.68 3.00
CA THR A 6 5.27 -7.55 2.08
C THR A 6 5.35 -8.04 0.64
N TYR A 7 4.64 -7.35 -0.24
CA TYR A 7 4.56 -7.64 -1.66
C TYR A 7 4.99 -6.41 -2.42
N ILE A 8 5.93 -6.59 -3.34
CA ILE A 8 6.41 -5.54 -4.25
C ILE A 8 6.19 -6.07 -5.66
N GLY A 9 5.42 -5.35 -6.47
CA GLY A 9 5.14 -5.73 -7.85
C GLY A 9 5.33 -4.55 -8.80
N THR A 10 5.41 -4.86 -10.08
CA THR A 10 5.45 -3.85 -11.16
C THR A 10 4.06 -3.49 -11.69
N SER A 11 3.03 -4.22 -11.26
CA SER A 11 1.66 -4.06 -11.75
C SER A 11 0.88 -3.04 -10.93
N ASN A 12 0.01 -2.29 -11.61
CA ASN A 12 -1.01 -1.49 -10.95
C ASN A 12 -2.26 -2.34 -10.61
N TRP A 13 -3.29 -1.72 -10.02
CA TRP A 13 -4.58 -2.35 -9.71
C TRP A 13 -5.63 -2.06 -10.79
N SER A 14 -5.28 -2.27 -12.05
CA SER A 14 -6.21 -2.16 -13.20
C SER A 14 -6.45 -3.53 -13.82
N GLY A 15 -7.68 -3.79 -14.26
CA GLY A 15 -8.09 -5.08 -14.83
C GLY A 15 -7.18 -5.56 -15.98
N ASN A 16 -6.75 -4.65 -16.85
CA ASN A 16 -5.88 -4.96 -17.98
C ASN A 16 -4.46 -5.42 -17.56
N TYR A 17 -3.97 -5.06 -16.38
CA TYR A 17 -2.68 -5.54 -15.89
C TYR A 17 -2.70 -7.01 -15.47
N PHE A 18 -3.89 -7.61 -15.28
CA PHE A 18 -4.02 -9.03 -14.93
C PHE A 18 -4.08 -9.93 -16.17
N THR A 19 -4.45 -9.40 -17.33
CA THR A 19 -4.73 -10.19 -18.54
C THR A 19 -3.83 -9.85 -19.73
N GLU A 20 -3.35 -8.60 -19.82
CA GLU A 20 -2.70 -8.08 -21.03
C GLU A 20 -1.24 -7.69 -20.82
N THR A 21 -0.78 -7.60 -19.57
CA THR A 21 0.58 -7.15 -19.25
C THR A 21 1.34 -8.23 -18.47
N ALA A 22 2.58 -8.48 -18.88
CA ALA A 22 3.50 -9.30 -18.09
C ALA A 22 4.08 -8.46 -16.94
N GLY A 23 3.83 -8.88 -15.71
CA GLY A 23 4.38 -8.29 -14.50
C GLY A 23 5.32 -9.24 -13.77
N THR A 24 6.20 -8.68 -12.94
CA THR A 24 7.00 -9.46 -11.98
C THR A 24 6.74 -8.95 -10.57
N SER A 25 6.94 -9.82 -9.57
CA SER A 25 6.76 -9.45 -8.18
C SER A 25 7.61 -10.27 -7.22
N LEU A 26 7.85 -9.68 -6.05
CA LEU A 26 8.56 -10.25 -4.93
C LEU A 26 7.64 -10.31 -3.72
N LEU A 27 7.42 -11.51 -3.19
CA LEU A 27 6.76 -11.74 -1.92
C LEU A 27 7.81 -12.07 -0.85
N VAL A 28 7.83 -11.30 0.24
CA VAL A 28 8.75 -11.51 1.35
C VAL A 28 7.99 -11.81 2.63
N THR A 29 8.25 -12.99 3.18
CA THR A 29 7.81 -13.44 4.51
C THR A 29 9.05 -13.64 5.37
N GLN A 30 9.24 -12.82 6.39
CA GLN A 30 10.41 -12.86 7.26
C GLN A 30 9.97 -13.00 8.71
N ASN A 31 10.66 -13.86 9.45
CA ASN A 31 10.51 -14.00 10.90
C ASN A 31 11.56 -13.12 11.61
N GLY A 32 11.17 -12.43 12.67
CA GLY A 32 12.05 -11.53 13.44
C GLY A 32 11.79 -10.05 13.23
N ARG A 33 12.43 -9.19 14.04
CA ARG A 33 12.26 -7.73 14.00
C ARG A 33 13.25 -7.08 13.02
N GLY A 34 12.84 -6.00 12.36
CA GLY A 34 13.72 -5.17 11.53
C GLY A 34 13.94 -5.65 10.09
N GLY A 35 13.18 -6.64 9.62
CA GLY A 35 13.22 -7.10 8.23
C GLY A 35 12.61 -6.11 7.24
N LEU A 36 12.69 -6.44 5.94
CA LEU A 36 12.20 -5.60 4.84
C LEU A 36 10.72 -5.24 5.01
N ARG A 37 9.92 -6.18 5.53
CA ARG A 37 8.51 -5.94 5.88
C ARG A 37 8.35 -4.76 6.84
N SER A 38 9.14 -4.67 7.91
CA SER A 38 9.04 -3.59 8.90
C SER A 38 9.49 -2.25 8.33
N GLN A 39 10.46 -2.26 7.42
CA GLN A 39 10.91 -1.03 6.74
C GLN A 39 9.82 -0.49 5.81
N LEU A 40 9.16 -1.36 5.04
CA LEU A 40 8.06 -0.96 4.17
C LEU A 40 6.80 -0.55 4.94
N GLU A 41 6.56 -1.13 6.11
CA GLU A 41 5.54 -0.67 7.05
C GLU A 41 5.83 0.74 7.56
N ALA A 42 7.09 1.05 7.92
CA ALA A 42 7.46 2.40 8.34
C ALA A 42 7.26 3.44 7.22
N ILE A 43 7.56 3.09 5.96
CA ILE A 43 7.29 3.95 4.80
C ILE A 43 5.78 4.14 4.61
N PHE A 44 5.01 3.05 4.68
CA PHE A 44 3.54 3.11 4.59
C PHE A 44 2.96 4.06 5.66
N LEU A 45 3.39 3.95 6.93
CA LEU A 45 2.89 4.79 8.02
C LEU A 45 3.29 6.26 7.86
N ARG A 46 4.55 6.53 7.47
CA ARG A 46 5.02 7.90 7.16
C ARG A 46 4.10 8.57 6.14
N ASP A 47 3.75 7.81 5.10
CA ASP A 47 2.93 8.28 4.00
C ASP A 47 1.47 8.38 4.40
N TRP A 48 0.93 7.40 5.11
CA TRP A 48 -0.45 7.39 5.58
C TRP A 48 -0.78 8.56 6.54
N ASP A 49 0.14 8.85 7.45
CA ASP A 49 0.02 9.92 8.46
C ASP A 49 0.56 11.28 7.96
N SER A 50 0.94 11.36 6.69
CA SER A 50 1.48 12.57 6.06
C SER A 50 0.43 13.71 6.07
N PRO A 51 0.85 14.98 6.28
CA PRO A 51 -0.05 16.13 6.14
C PRO A 51 -0.53 16.35 4.69
N TYR A 52 0.09 15.67 3.72
CA TYR A 52 -0.31 15.70 2.31
C TYR A 52 -1.35 14.61 1.96
N SER A 53 -1.67 13.71 2.89
CA SER A 53 -2.63 12.64 2.66
C SER A 53 -4.06 13.10 2.87
N HIS A 54 -4.94 12.74 1.92
CA HIS A 54 -6.34 13.19 1.89
C HIS A 54 -7.30 12.00 1.80
N ASP A 55 -8.47 12.12 2.41
CA ASP A 55 -9.50 11.08 2.38
C ASP A 55 -10.09 10.95 0.96
N LEU A 56 -10.30 9.72 0.49
CA LEU A 56 -10.80 9.40 -0.85
C LEU A 56 -12.23 9.93 -1.09
N ASP A 57 -13.04 9.97 -0.03
CA ASP A 57 -14.47 10.29 -0.10
C ASP A 57 -14.76 11.78 0.09
N THR A 58 -13.76 12.68 -0.03
CA THR A 58 -14.00 14.12 -0.01
C THR A 58 -14.72 14.61 -1.27
N SER A 59 -16.02 14.34 -1.35
CA SER A 59 -16.99 15.43 -1.37
C SER A 59 -17.15 15.91 0.08
N ALA A 60 -17.21 17.22 0.30
CA ALA A 60 -16.89 17.90 1.55
C ALA A 60 -17.66 17.48 2.85
N ASP A 61 -18.53 16.47 2.85
CA ASP A 61 -19.55 16.27 3.91
C ASP A 61 -19.69 14.84 4.48
N SER A 62 -18.82 13.87 4.19
CA SER A 62 -19.03 12.48 4.67
C SER A 62 -18.05 12.06 5.77
N VAL A 63 -18.53 12.00 7.01
CA VAL A 63 -17.83 11.42 8.17
C VAL A 63 -17.83 9.90 8.07
N GLY A 64 -16.68 9.30 7.75
CA GLY A 64 -16.42 7.89 8.04
C GLY A 64 -15.78 7.10 6.90
N ASN A 65 -14.66 6.46 7.24
CA ASN A 65 -13.84 5.51 6.46
C ASN A 65 -12.85 6.17 5.48
N ALA A 66 -11.83 6.79 6.08
CA ALA A 66 -10.66 7.32 5.41
C ALA A 66 -9.83 6.20 4.74
N CYS A 67 -10.14 5.87 3.49
CA CYS A 67 -9.07 5.50 2.57
C CYS A 67 -8.31 6.79 2.25
N ARG A 68 -7.00 6.85 2.43
CA ARG A 68 -6.21 8.07 2.15
C ARG A 68 -5.33 7.91 0.92
N LEU A 69 -5.37 8.89 0.02
CA LEU A 69 -4.41 9.04 -1.08
C LEU A 69 -3.30 9.99 -0.66
N LEU A 70 -2.07 9.63 -1.00
CA LEU A 70 -0.89 10.49 -1.02
C LEU A 70 -0.90 11.46 -2.21
#